data_AF-A0A7X7L3P9-F1
#
_entry.id   AF-A0A7X7L3P9-F1
#
_cell.length_a   1.000
_cell.length_b   1.000
_cell.length_c   1.000
_cell.angle_alpha   90.00
_cell.angle_beta   90.00
_cell.angle_gamma   90.00
#
_symmetry.space_group_name_H-M   'P 1'
#
loop_
_entity.id
_entity.type
_entity.pdbx_description
1 polymer ?
#
loop_
_entity_poly.entity_id
_entity_poly.type
_entity_poly.pdbx_seq_one_letter_code
_entity_poly.pdbx_strand_id
1 'polypeptide(L)'
;MKELFLFIVIALFIILLFSVVDIADTDSAKADQARNDYETKLAKLRLLAEKGDANAQFELAGMVGRDYKQALEWLTKASEQGHAKAQFYLGEIYKTGKGVPKDDKQAVNWYIKAAEQGHAETQFYIKAIDEEEKRSRDGRRGAKW
;
A
#
# COMPACT_ATOMS: atom_id res chain seq x y z
N MET A 1 -62.21 27.84 4.40
CA MET A 1 -61.41 28.12 5.63
C MET A 1 -60.79 26.86 6.25
N LYS A 2 -61.50 25.71 6.32
CA LYS A 2 -60.99 24.47 6.93
C LYS A 2 -59.83 23.81 6.13
N GLU A 3 -59.93 23.79 4.80
CA GLU A 3 -58.86 23.23 3.93
C GLU A 3 -57.53 23.98 4.04
N LEU A 4 -57.57 25.32 4.11
CA LEU A 4 -56.38 26.15 4.24
C LEU A 4 -55.65 25.90 5.58
N PHE A 5 -56.41 25.66 6.65
CA PHE A 5 -55.86 25.33 7.96
C PHE A 5 -55.17 23.96 7.97
N LEU A 6 -55.75 22.98 7.27
CA LEU A 6 -55.19 21.64 7.16
C LEU A 6 -53.83 21.64 6.43
N PHE A 7 -53.70 22.40 5.34
CA PHE A 7 -52.42 22.54 4.63
C PHE A 7 -51.33 23.19 5.49
N ILE A 8 -51.68 24.20 6.30
CA ILE A 8 -50.73 24.85 7.21
C ILE A 8 -50.27 23.88 8.30
N VAL A 9 -51.18 23.11 8.88
CA VAL A 9 -50.83 22.11 9.91
C VAL A 9 -49.96 20.99 9.34
N ILE A 10 -50.25 20.51 8.13
CA ILE A 10 -49.43 19.49 7.45
C ILE A 10 -48.04 20.06 7.10
N ALA A 11 -47.96 21.28 6.56
CA ALA A 11 -46.68 21.93 6.25
C ALA A 11 -45.83 22.13 7.51
N LEU A 12 -46.44 22.57 8.61
CA LEU A 12 -45.75 22.71 9.90
C LEU A 12 -45.29 21.36 10.45
N PHE A 13 -46.09 20.30 10.31
CA PHE A 13 -45.72 18.96 10.74
C PHE A 13 -44.57 18.40 9.89
N ILE A 14 -44.55 18.64 8.58
CA ILE A 14 -43.45 18.24 7.68
C ILE A 14 -42.17 19.02 8.02
N ILE A 15 -42.26 20.32 8.28
CA ILE A 15 -41.11 21.14 8.70
C ILE A 15 -40.56 20.67 10.05
N LEU A 16 -41.46 20.29 10.98
CA LEU A 16 -41.09 19.79 12.30
C LEU A 16 -40.49 18.37 12.24
N LEU A 17 -40.96 17.52 11.32
CA LEU A 17 -40.32 16.23 11.02
C LEU A 17 -38.94 16.41 10.39
N PHE A 18 -38.77 17.41 9.51
CA PHE A 18 -37.47 17.70 8.89
C PHE A 18 -36.45 18.18 9.92
N SER A 19 -36.86 18.98 10.90
CA SER A 19 -35.96 19.48 11.96
C SER A 19 -35.56 18.43 13.00
N VAL A 20 -36.22 17.26 13.06
CA VAL A 20 -35.82 16.15 13.93
C VAL A 20 -34.86 15.17 13.23
N VAL A 21 -34.82 15.18 11.89
CA VAL A 21 -33.93 14.29 11.10
C VAL A 21 -32.48 14.80 11.04
N ASP A 22 -32.24 16.08 11.29
CA ASP A 22 -30.91 16.70 11.20
C ASP A 22 -30.15 16.79 12.55
N ILE A 23 -30.24 15.75 13.40
CA ILE A 23 -29.40 15.61 14.61
C ILE A 23 -28.73 14.21 14.64
N ALA A 24 -28.42 13.65 13.48
CA ALA A 24 -27.37 12.64 13.39
C ALA A 24 -26.05 13.38 13.18
N ASP A 25 -25.14 13.26 14.16
CA ASP A 25 -23.79 13.84 14.18
C ASP A 25 -23.20 13.99 12.77
N THR A 26 -22.92 15.23 12.35
CA THR A 26 -22.13 15.52 11.14
C THR A 26 -20.79 14.77 11.11
N ASP A 27 -20.30 14.33 12.27
CA ASP A 27 -19.11 13.52 12.42
C ASP A 27 -19.30 12.07 11.95
N SER A 28 -20.50 11.48 12.09
CA SER A 28 -20.77 10.13 11.57
C SER A 28 -20.92 10.11 10.06
N ALA A 29 -21.58 11.11 9.47
CA ALA A 29 -21.76 11.22 8.02
C ALA A 29 -20.41 11.36 7.27
N LYS A 30 -19.46 12.14 7.82
CA LYS A 30 -18.10 12.27 7.27
C LYS A 30 -17.31 10.97 7.39
N ALA A 31 -17.45 10.24 8.51
CA ALA A 31 -16.78 8.96 8.72
C ALA A 31 -17.31 7.88 7.76
N ASP A 32 -18.63 7.84 7.53
CA ASP A 32 -19.27 6.92 6.59
C ASP A 32 -18.87 7.22 5.14
N GLN A 33 -18.79 8.49 4.75
CA GLN A 33 -18.29 8.90 3.44
C GLN A 33 -16.82 8.51 3.25
N ALA A 34 -15.96 8.80 4.22
CA ALA A 34 -14.54 8.44 4.15
C ALA A 34 -14.33 6.92 4.05
N ARG A 35 -15.16 6.13 4.76
CA ARG A 35 -15.17 4.67 4.65
C ARG A 35 -15.60 4.23 3.25
N ASN A 36 -16.67 4.80 2.70
CA ASN A 36 -17.14 4.48 1.36
C ASN A 36 -16.12 4.83 0.27
N ASP A 37 -15.45 5.98 0.40
CA ASP A 37 -14.39 6.40 -0.51
C ASP A 37 -13.20 5.43 -0.46
N TYR A 38 -12.85 4.95 0.73
CA TYR A 38 -11.81 3.93 0.92
C TYR A 38 -12.20 2.59 0.25
N GLU A 39 -13.42 2.10 0.49
CA GLU A 39 -13.91 0.85 -0.11
C GLU A 39 -13.98 0.95 -1.64
N THR A 40 -14.44 2.09 -2.15
CA THR A 40 -14.50 2.35 -3.60
C THR A 40 -13.11 2.39 -4.22
N LYS A 41 -12.16 3.09 -3.59
CA LYS A 41 -10.76 3.12 -4.02
C LYS A 41 -10.15 1.72 -3.99
N LEU A 42 -10.38 0.97 -2.91
CA LEU A 42 -9.87 -0.40 -2.75
C LEU A 42 -10.43 -1.33 -3.84
N ALA A 43 -11.73 -1.26 -4.13
CA ALA A 43 -12.35 -2.05 -5.20
C ALA A 43 -11.75 -1.72 -6.58
N LYS A 44 -11.55 -0.43 -6.86
CA LYS A 44 -10.91 0.02 -8.11
C LYS A 44 -9.47 -0.48 -8.23
N LEU A 45 -8.69 -0.39 -7.15
CA LEU A 45 -7.31 -0.88 -7.13
C LEU A 45 -7.23 -2.39 -7.28
N ARG A 46 -8.13 -3.15 -6.64
CA ARG A 46 -8.23 -4.61 -6.83
C ARG A 46 -8.47 -4.96 -8.29
N LEU A 47 -9.44 -4.30 -8.93
CA LEU A 47 -9.73 -4.51 -10.35
C LEU A 47 -8.50 -4.26 -11.25
N LEU A 48 -7.75 -3.18 -10.99
CA LEU A 48 -6.55 -2.85 -11.76
C LEU A 48 -5.40 -3.83 -11.47
N ALA A 49 -5.20 -4.19 -10.21
CA ALA A 49 -4.18 -5.13 -9.78
C ALA A 49 -4.41 -6.54 -10.35
N GLU A 50 -5.66 -6.98 -10.40
CA GLU A 50 -6.09 -8.24 -11.02
C GLU A 50 -5.90 -8.23 -12.54
N LYS A 51 -6.03 -7.06 -13.19
CA LYS A 51 -5.68 -6.87 -14.61
C LYS A 51 -4.18 -6.83 -14.88
N GLY A 52 -3.35 -6.90 -13.83
CA GLY A 52 -1.90 -6.93 -13.95
C GLY A 52 -1.21 -5.58 -13.77
N ASP A 53 -1.91 -4.49 -13.45
CA ASP A 53 -1.26 -3.20 -13.26
C ASP A 53 -0.29 -3.23 -12.07
N ALA A 54 1.02 -3.11 -12.33
CA ALA A 54 2.06 -3.23 -11.33
C ALA A 54 2.02 -2.11 -10.27
N ASN A 55 1.60 -0.90 -10.64
CA ASN A 55 1.44 0.20 -9.69
C ASN A 55 0.25 -0.07 -8.77
N ALA A 56 -0.87 -0.54 -9.34
CA ALA A 56 -2.05 -0.91 -8.57
C ALA A 56 -1.78 -2.08 -7.62
N GLN A 57 -0.99 -3.07 -8.05
CA GLN A 57 -0.56 -4.17 -7.19
C GLN A 57 0.29 -3.65 -6.01
N PHE A 58 1.23 -2.74 -6.27
CA PHE A 58 2.03 -2.12 -5.21
C PHE A 58 1.19 -1.29 -4.24
N GLU A 59 0.29 -0.44 -4.75
CA GLU A 59 -0.62 0.35 -3.91
C GLU A 59 -1.56 -0.55 -3.10
N LEU A 60 -2.09 -1.59 -3.72
CA LEU A 60 -2.96 -2.57 -3.06
C LEU A 60 -2.21 -3.28 -1.94
N ALA A 61 -0.95 -3.68 -2.14
CA ALA A 61 -0.12 -4.28 -1.10
C ALA A 61 0.00 -3.37 0.15
N GLY A 62 0.16 -2.06 -0.05
CA GLY A 62 0.17 -1.08 1.04
C GLY A 62 -1.19 -0.97 1.75
N MET A 63 -2.29 -1.07 1.01
CA MET A 63 -3.65 -0.97 1.57
C MET A 63 -4.11 -2.23 2.31
N VAL A 64 -3.75 -3.42 1.82
CA VAL A 64 -4.09 -4.69 2.46
C VAL A 64 -3.07 -5.11 3.53
N GLY A 65 -2.10 -4.24 3.86
CA GLY A 65 -0.98 -4.52 4.77
C GLY A 65 -1.31 -5.06 6.16
N ARG A 66 -2.58 -5.08 6.57
CA ARG A 66 -3.05 -5.79 7.78
C ARG A 66 -2.97 -7.31 7.61
N ASP A 67 -3.23 -7.80 6.40
CA ASP A 67 -2.94 -9.17 6.01
C ASP A 67 -1.55 -9.19 5.37
N TYR A 68 -0.56 -9.54 6.19
CA TYR A 68 0.83 -9.57 5.77
C TYR A 68 1.05 -10.51 4.59
N LYS A 69 0.35 -11.64 4.54
CA LYS A 69 0.50 -12.63 3.48
C LYS A 69 -0.05 -12.08 2.17
N GLN A 70 -1.25 -11.49 2.19
CA GLN A 70 -1.84 -10.90 1.00
C GLN A 70 -1.03 -9.71 0.48
N ALA A 71 -0.50 -8.87 1.39
CA ALA A 71 0.38 -7.78 1.02
C ALA A 71 1.66 -8.28 0.34
N LEU A 72 2.27 -9.34 0.89
CA LEU A 72 3.47 -9.95 0.31
C LEU A 72 3.20 -10.53 -1.09
N GLU A 73 2.05 -11.17 -1.30
CA GLU A 73 1.66 -11.71 -2.62
C GLU A 73 1.56 -10.60 -3.67
N TRP A 74 0.86 -9.51 -3.37
CA TRP A 74 0.74 -8.38 -4.29
C TRP A 74 2.07 -7.66 -4.52
N LEU A 75 2.86 -7.49 -3.47
CA LEU A 75 4.19 -6.90 -3.56
C LEU A 75 5.11 -7.76 -4.45
N THR A 76 5.06 -9.08 -4.30
CA THR A 76 5.85 -10.01 -5.11
C THR A 76 5.47 -9.91 -6.59
N LYS A 77 4.17 -9.90 -6.90
CA LYS A 77 3.69 -9.70 -8.29
C LYS A 77 4.18 -8.37 -8.88
N ALA A 78 4.09 -7.27 -8.13
CA ALA A 78 4.58 -5.98 -8.60
C ALA A 78 6.11 -6.00 -8.84
N SER A 79 6.87 -6.63 -7.94
CA SER A 79 8.33 -6.76 -8.06
C SER A 79 8.76 -7.59 -9.27
N GLU A 80 8.05 -8.69 -9.54
CA GLU A 80 8.28 -9.56 -10.70
C GLU A 80 8.01 -8.83 -12.03
N GLN A 81 7.06 -7.90 -12.03
CA GLN A 81 6.75 -7.03 -13.17
C GLN A 81 7.73 -5.86 -13.34
N GLY A 82 8.76 -5.76 -12.50
CA GLY A 82 9.75 -4.69 -12.61
C GLY A 82 9.44 -3.45 -11.79
N HIS A 83 8.41 -3.42 -10.93
CA HIS A 83 8.13 -2.20 -10.17
C HIS A 83 9.25 -1.88 -9.16
N ALA A 84 10.08 -0.87 -9.44
CA ALA A 84 11.32 -0.59 -8.72
C ALA A 84 11.14 -0.43 -7.19
N LYS A 85 10.11 0.30 -6.74
CA LYS A 85 9.82 0.44 -5.30
C LYS A 85 9.41 -0.90 -4.69
N ALA A 86 8.64 -1.72 -5.42
CA ALA A 86 8.19 -3.01 -4.91
C ALA A 86 9.40 -3.94 -4.70
N GLN A 87 10.34 -3.93 -5.66
CA GLN A 87 11.58 -4.69 -5.57
C GLN A 87 12.41 -4.26 -4.36
N PHE A 88 12.55 -2.96 -4.11
CA PHE A 88 13.21 -2.46 -2.91
C PHE A 88 12.54 -2.99 -1.63
N TYR A 89 11.22 -2.87 -1.50
CA TYR A 89 10.49 -3.35 -0.32
C TYR A 89 10.57 -4.88 -0.16
N LEU A 90 10.54 -5.63 -1.25
CA LEU A 90 10.70 -7.08 -1.19
C LEU A 90 12.12 -7.45 -0.73
N GLY A 91 13.13 -6.67 -1.14
CA GLY A 91 14.49 -6.76 -0.59
C GLY A 91 14.52 -6.53 0.93
N GLU A 92 13.87 -5.49 1.43
CA GLU A 92 13.76 -5.22 2.87
C GLU A 92 13.09 -6.35 3.64
N ILE A 93 12.05 -6.97 3.06
CA ILE A 93 11.35 -8.10 3.66
C ILE A 93 12.30 -9.30 3.83
N TYR A 94 13.06 -9.64 2.80
CA TYR A 94 14.04 -10.73 2.89
C TYR A 94 15.22 -10.40 3.81
N LYS A 95 15.67 -9.14 3.85
CA LYS A 95 16.74 -8.68 4.78
C LYS A 95 16.30 -8.80 6.24
N THR A 96 15.05 -8.45 6.53
CA THR A 96 14.52 -8.43 7.90
C THR A 96 13.91 -9.77 8.33
N GLY A 97 13.56 -10.64 7.38
CA GLY A 97 12.84 -11.88 7.65
C GLY A 97 11.40 -11.64 8.11
N LYS A 98 10.78 -10.54 7.69
CA LYS A 98 9.42 -10.20 8.11
C LYS A 98 8.44 -11.10 7.35
N GLY A 99 7.77 -12.01 8.04
CA GLY A 99 6.79 -12.97 7.49
C GLY A 99 7.31 -13.93 6.39
N VAL A 100 8.61 -13.90 6.10
CA VAL A 100 9.36 -14.89 5.31
C VAL A 100 10.66 -15.21 6.03
N PRO A 101 11.28 -16.37 5.81
CA PRO A 101 12.63 -16.62 6.29
C PRO A 101 13.60 -15.53 5.80
N LYS A 102 14.46 -15.05 6.70
CA LYS A 102 15.51 -14.10 6.35
C LYS A 102 16.43 -14.71 5.29
N ASP A 103 16.67 -13.98 4.21
CA ASP A 103 17.56 -14.38 3.12
C ASP A 103 18.28 -13.15 2.55
N ASP A 104 19.47 -12.89 3.07
CA ASP A 104 20.27 -11.75 2.65
C ASP A 104 20.66 -11.81 1.17
N LYS A 105 20.78 -13.01 0.57
CA LYS A 105 21.10 -13.15 -0.86
C LYS A 105 19.92 -12.74 -1.73
N GLN A 106 18.71 -13.18 -1.37
CA GLN A 106 17.51 -12.73 -2.07
C GLN A 106 17.29 -11.22 -1.90
N ALA A 107 17.56 -10.68 -0.71
CA ALA A 107 17.47 -9.24 -0.47
C ALA A 107 18.35 -8.46 -1.46
N VAL A 108 19.63 -8.85 -1.55
CA VAL A 108 20.60 -8.27 -2.50
C VAL A 108 20.10 -8.35 -3.94
N ASN A 109 19.61 -9.50 -4.37
CA ASN A 109 19.11 -9.67 -5.74
C ASN A 109 17.96 -8.70 -6.07
N TRP A 110 17.04 -8.49 -5.13
CA TRP A 110 15.94 -7.54 -5.32
C TRP A 110 16.42 -6.08 -5.31
N TYR A 111 17.39 -5.72 -4.46
CA TYR A 111 17.99 -4.39 -4.48
C TYR A 111 18.72 -4.10 -5.79
N ILE A 112 19.41 -5.09 -6.36
CA ILE A 112 20.09 -4.95 -7.66
C ILE A 112 19.08 -4.60 -8.75
N LYS A 113 17.98 -5.36 -8.85
CA LYS A 113 16.92 -5.10 -9.84
C LYS A 113 16.30 -3.70 -9.68
N ALA A 114 16.12 -3.22 -8.45
CA ALA A 114 15.60 -1.88 -8.20
C ALA A 114 16.62 -0.79 -8.59
N ALA A 115 17.91 -1.02 -8.33
CA ALA A 115 18.97 -0.07 -8.66
C ALA A 115 19.26 0.02 -10.16
N GLU A 116 19.14 -1.09 -10.90
CA GLU A 116 19.21 -1.13 -12.37
C GLU A 116 18.17 -0.18 -13.01
N GLN A 117 17.08 0.09 -12.30
CA GLN A 117 16.03 1.02 -12.70
C GLN A 117 16.22 2.44 -12.11
N GLY A 118 17.37 2.71 -11.51
CA GLY A 118 17.71 4.01 -10.94
C GLY A 118 17.03 4.32 -9.61
N HIS A 119 16.52 3.31 -8.87
CA HIS A 119 15.95 3.56 -7.56
C HIS A 119 17.04 4.07 -6.59
N ALA A 120 16.94 5.34 -6.19
CA ALA A 120 18.01 6.06 -5.49
C ALA A 120 18.40 5.40 -4.15
N GLU A 121 17.43 4.86 -3.42
CA GLU A 121 17.65 4.24 -2.11
C GLU A 121 18.48 2.94 -2.22
N THR A 122 18.52 2.30 -3.39
CA THR A 122 19.27 1.04 -3.57
C THR A 122 20.73 1.22 -3.96
N GLN A 123 21.14 2.41 -4.39
CA GLN A 123 22.54 2.66 -4.80
C GLN A 123 23.51 2.54 -3.62
N PHE A 124 23.09 2.95 -2.42
CA PHE A 124 23.88 2.79 -1.19
C PHE A 124 24.09 1.31 -0.84
N TYR A 125 23.06 0.47 -1.03
CA TYR A 125 23.15 -0.96 -0.76
C TYR A 125 24.09 -1.66 -1.74
N ILE A 126 24.02 -1.36 -3.05
CA ILE A 126 24.95 -1.93 -4.04
C ILE A 126 26.39 -1.56 -3.72
N LYS A 127 26.65 -0.29 -3.43
CA LYS A 127 28.01 0.17 -3.13
C LYS A 127 28.59 -0.56 -1.91
N ALA A 128 27.78 -0.75 -0.86
CA ALA A 128 28.22 -1.48 0.33
C ALA A 128 28.53 -2.96 0.05
N ILE A 129 27.75 -3.62 -0.83
CA ILE A 129 27.97 -5.02 -1.21
C ILE A 129 29.26 -5.14 -2.03
N ASP A 130 29.48 -4.27 -3.01
CA ASP A 130 30.69 -4.25 -3.83
C ASP A 130 31.95 -4.00 -2.98
N GLU A 131 31.86 -3.12 -1.99
CA GLU A 131 32.95 -2.83 -1.06
C GLU A 131 33.28 -4.04 -0.16
N GLU A 132 32.26 -4.71 0.37
CA GLU A 132 32.43 -5.92 1.19
C GLU A 132 33.00 -7.09 0.37
N GLU A 133 32.54 -7.28 -0.87
CA GLU A 133 33.10 -8.29 -1.77
C GLU A 133 34.58 -8.02 -2.07
N LYS A 134 34.94 -6.78 -2.42
CA LYS A 134 36.34 -6.40 -2.70
C LYS A 134 37.23 -6.65 -1.48
N ARG A 135 36.78 -6.25 -0.29
CA ARG A 135 37.48 -6.48 0.99
C ARG A 135 37.70 -7.97 1.25
N SER A 136 36.67 -8.79 1.03
CA SER A 136 36.76 -10.25 1.21
C SER A 136 37.72 -10.92 0.22
N ARG A 137 37.83 -10.37 -1.00
CA ARG A 137 38.67 -10.89 -2.09
C ARG A 137 40.14 -10.57 -1.87
N ASP A 138 40.45 -9.37 -1.37
CA ASP A 138 41.81 -8.97 -1.03
C ASP A 138 42.33 -9.68 0.22
N GLY A 139 41.49 -9.86 1.25
CA GLY A 139 41.88 -10.62 2.45
C GLY A 139 42.29 -12.07 2.16
N ARG A 140 41.73 -12.71 1.13
CA ARG A 140 42.12 -14.07 0.70
C ARG A 140 43.40 -14.11 -0.13
N ARG A 141 43.77 -13.02 -0.82
CA ARG A 141 45.00 -12.97 -1.62
C ARG A 141 46.25 -12.78 -0.76
N GLY A 142 46.14 -12.14 0.40
CA GLY A 142 47.23 -11.97 1.35
C GLY A 142 47.55 -13.20 2.21
N ALA A 143 46.74 -14.26 2.16
CA ALA A 143 46.87 -15.44 3.03
C ALA A 143 47.58 -16.64 2.36
N LYS A 144 48.30 -16.44 1.25
CA LYS A 144 49.13 -17.47 0.63
C LYS A 144 50.58 -17.30 1.11
N TRP A 145 51.05 -18.26 1.91
CA TRP A 145 52.47 -18.47 2.20
C TRP A 145 53.07 -19.42 1.16
#